data_AF-A0A523EK92-F1
#
_entry.id   AF-A0A523EK92-F1
#
_cell.length_a   1.000
_cell.length_b   1.000
_cell.length_c   1.000
_cell.angle_alpha   90.00
_cell.angle_beta   90.00
_cell.angle_gamma   90.00
#
_symmetry.space_group_name_H-M   'P 1'
#
loop_
_entity.id
_entity.type
_entity.pdbx_description
1 polymer ?
#
loop_
_entity_poly.entity_id
_entity_poly.type
_entity_poly.pdbx_seq_one_letter_code
_entity_poly.pdbx_strand_id
1 'polypeptide(L)'
;SGAYNRTLTPFGFQSERRPLWEAKSVYFGISPFLHADKINEPLLMIHGEKDNNSGTFPMQSKRMYQAIKGNGGTVRLVMLPQESHGYRALESVLHVQAEMIEWFDRFLKDE
;
A
#
# COMPACT_ATOMS: atom_id res chain seq x y z
N SER A 1 1.61 -5.14 -1.97
CA SER A 1 2.70 -4.15 -1.97
C SER A 1 2.31 -2.95 -2.83
N GLY A 2 2.50 -1.70 -2.37
CA GLY A 2 2.00 -0.52 -3.08
C GLY A 2 2.91 0.72 -3.01
N ALA A 3 2.77 1.62 -3.98
CA ALA A 3 3.52 2.88 -4.08
C ALA A 3 2.62 4.07 -3.70
N TYR A 4 2.40 4.26 -2.39
CA TYR A 4 1.39 5.21 -1.91
C TYR A 4 1.84 6.67 -1.90
N ASN A 5 3.14 6.92 -1.76
CA ASN A 5 3.73 8.26 -1.82
C ASN A 5 4.74 8.35 -2.96
N ARG A 6 4.31 8.94 -4.08
CA ARG A 6 5.13 9.09 -5.29
C ARG A 6 6.18 10.19 -5.14
N THR A 7 6.12 11.05 -4.11
CA THR A 7 7.18 12.03 -3.84
C THR A 7 8.50 11.35 -3.42
N LEU A 8 8.45 10.09 -2.99
CA LEU A 8 9.63 9.27 -2.68
C LEU A 8 10.20 8.55 -3.91
N THR A 9 9.55 8.67 -5.08
CA THR A 9 9.97 8.08 -6.36
C THR A 9 9.96 9.17 -7.45
N PRO A 10 10.85 10.18 -7.39
CA PRO A 10 10.63 11.47 -8.03
C PRO A 10 11.05 11.57 -9.51
N PHE A 11 11.32 10.44 -10.19
CA PHE A 11 11.86 10.41 -11.56
C PHE A 11 10.95 9.64 -12.54
N GLY A 12 9.78 10.20 -12.82
CA GLY A 12 8.74 9.61 -13.66
C GLY A 12 7.96 8.45 -13.01
N PHE A 13 6.81 8.13 -13.60
CA PHE A 13 6.02 6.92 -13.32
C PHE A 13 5.09 6.58 -14.48
N GLN A 14 5.12 5.33 -14.96
CA GLN A 14 4.28 4.88 -16.07
C GLN A 14 4.35 5.85 -17.27
N SER A 15 3.28 6.61 -17.53
CA SER A 15 3.19 7.60 -18.61
C SER A 15 3.74 8.98 -18.27
N GLU A 16 3.91 9.31 -16.98
CA GLU A 16 4.53 10.56 -16.56
C GLU A 16 6.05 10.45 -16.69
N ARG A 17 6.62 11.21 -17.62
CA ARG A 17 8.07 11.23 -17.89
C ARG A 17 8.79 12.35 -17.15
N ARG A 18 8.07 13.39 -16.72
CA ARG A 18 8.65 14.53 -16.01
C ARG A 18 9.00 14.15 -14.57
N PRO A 19 10.07 14.72 -13.99
CA PRO A 19 10.37 14.54 -12.58
C PRO A 19 9.40 15.31 -11.69
N LEU A 20 9.39 14.99 -10.39
CA LEU A 20 8.52 15.58 -9.37
C LEU A 20 8.49 17.12 -9.43
N TRP A 21 9.64 17.76 -9.61
CA TRP A 21 9.75 19.22 -9.57
C TRP A 21 9.07 19.92 -10.76
N GLU A 22 8.91 19.23 -11.89
CA GLU A 22 8.25 19.75 -13.09
C GLU A 22 6.75 19.42 -13.13
N ALA A 23 6.32 18.41 -12.37
CA ALA A 23 4.94 17.89 -12.39
C ALA A 23 4.35 17.70 -10.98
N LYS A 24 4.62 18.61 -10.05
CA LYS A 24 4.21 18.49 -8.63
C LYS A 24 2.73 18.15 -8.45
N SER A 25 1.83 18.82 -9.19
CA SER A 25 0.40 18.58 -9.12
C SER A 25 0.01 17.15 -9.51
N VAL A 26 0.68 16.59 -10.53
CA VAL A 26 0.47 15.20 -10.95
C VAL A 26 0.88 14.26 -9.82
N TYR A 27 2.11 14.40 -9.31
CA TYR A 27 2.64 13.57 -8.24
C TYR A 27 1.79 13.63 -6.96
N PHE A 28 1.29 14.81 -6.61
CA PHE A 28 0.39 14.99 -5.47
C PHE A 28 -1.00 14.38 -5.73
N GLY A 29 -1.52 14.49 -6.95
CA GLY A 29 -2.79 13.89 -7.35
C GLY A 29 -2.77 12.37 -7.32
N ILE A 30 -1.66 11.74 -7.73
CA ILE A 30 -1.54 10.27 -7.83
C ILE A 30 -1.01 9.59 -6.55
N SER A 31 -0.77 10.32 -5.46
CA SER A 31 -0.22 9.76 -4.22
C SER A 31 -1.32 9.54 -3.17
N PRO A 32 -1.85 8.31 -2.99
CA PRO A 32 -2.84 8.01 -1.95
C PRO A 32 -2.45 8.49 -0.55
N PHE A 33 -1.16 8.51 -0.23
CA PHE A 33 -0.65 8.98 1.06
C PHE A 33 -1.08 10.41 1.41
N LEU A 34 -1.24 11.27 0.40
CA LEU A 34 -1.66 12.67 0.60
C LEU A 34 -3.16 12.86 0.75
N HIS A 35 -3.93 11.77 0.62
CA HIS A 35 -5.37 11.73 0.79
C HIS A 35 -5.76 10.66 1.83
N ALA A 36 -4.82 10.26 2.70
CA ALA A 36 -5.04 9.21 3.68
C ALA A 36 -6.12 9.57 4.72
N ASP A 37 -6.37 10.86 4.93
CA ASP A 37 -7.44 11.43 5.74
C ASP A 37 -8.84 11.19 5.17
N LYS A 38 -8.93 10.88 3.86
CA LYS A 38 -10.20 10.64 3.17
C LYS A 38 -10.57 9.16 3.09
N ILE A 39 -9.69 8.27 3.52
CA ILE A 39 -9.96 6.82 3.52
C ILE A 39 -10.79 6.49 4.74
N ASN A 40 -12.09 6.25 4.53
CA ASN A 40 -13.06 5.98 5.59
C ASN A 40 -13.64 4.54 5.54
N GLU A 41 -13.36 3.76 4.49
CA GLU A 41 -13.68 2.34 4.43
C GLU A 41 -12.58 1.45 5.06
N PRO A 42 -12.94 0.25 5.56
CA PRO A 42 -11.97 -0.74 6.04
C PRO A 42 -10.96 -1.17 4.95
N LEU A 43 -9.66 -0.95 5.19
CA LEU A 43 -8.60 -1.33 4.25
C LEU A 43 -7.66 -2.43 4.80
N LEU A 44 -7.54 -3.53 4.06
CA LEU A 44 -6.49 -4.52 4.24
C LEU A 44 -5.29 -4.20 3.34
N MET A 45 -4.10 -4.13 3.94
CA MET A 45 -2.84 -3.93 3.24
C MET A 45 -1.91 -5.13 3.48
N ILE A 46 -1.32 -5.66 2.42
CA ILE A 46 -0.36 -6.77 2.50
C ILE A 46 0.90 -6.39 1.73
N HIS A 47 2.08 -6.67 2.30
CA HIS A 47 3.37 -6.31 1.71
C HIS A 47 4.48 -7.29 2.11
N GLY A 48 5.32 -7.69 1.16
CA GLY A 48 6.59 -8.38 1.44
C GLY A 48 7.60 -7.48 2.15
N GLU A 49 8.20 -7.95 3.24
CA GLU A 49 9.18 -7.16 3.99
C GLU A 49 10.52 -7.00 3.25
N LYS A 50 10.78 -7.86 2.26
CA LYS A 50 11.96 -7.82 1.40
C LYS A 50 11.65 -7.26 0.00
N ASP A 51 10.57 -6.48 -0.13
CA ASP A 51 10.25 -5.82 -1.39
C ASP A 51 11.37 -4.84 -1.78
N ASN A 52 12.06 -5.17 -2.87
CA ASN A 52 13.18 -4.41 -3.42
C ASN A 52 12.81 -3.68 -4.72
N ASN A 53 11.53 -3.68 -5.09
CA ASN A 53 11.04 -2.90 -6.22
C ASN A 53 11.16 -1.41 -5.90
N SER A 54 11.81 -0.67 -6.80
CA SER A 54 12.17 0.74 -6.60
C SER A 54 10.97 1.66 -6.33
N GLY A 55 9.76 1.24 -6.73
CA GLY A 55 8.52 1.97 -6.52
C GLY A 55 7.80 1.66 -5.20
N THR A 56 8.06 0.50 -4.59
CA THR A 56 7.20 -0.06 -3.53
C THR A 56 7.99 -0.55 -2.34
N PHE A 57 9.06 0.13 -1.93
CA PHE A 57 9.75 -0.24 -0.69
C PHE A 57 8.77 -0.39 0.49
N PRO A 58 8.99 -1.32 1.44
CA PRO A 58 8.07 -1.61 2.54
C PRO A 58 7.66 -0.39 3.37
N MET A 59 8.54 0.62 3.43
CA MET A 59 8.25 1.91 4.08
C MET A 59 6.98 2.57 3.55
N GLN A 60 6.67 2.42 2.25
CA GLN A 60 5.45 2.95 1.64
C GLN A 60 4.20 2.44 2.37
N SER A 61 4.09 1.12 2.57
CA SER A 61 2.97 0.53 3.33
C SER A 61 3.01 0.89 4.81
N LYS A 62 4.19 0.86 5.44
CA LYS A 62 4.33 1.21 6.87
C LYS A 62 3.86 2.65 7.14
N ARG A 63 4.21 3.61 6.28
CA ARG A 63 3.79 5.02 6.40
C ARG A 63 2.33 5.22 6.07
N MET A 64 1.82 4.59 5.01
CA MET A 64 0.40 4.67 4.66
C MET A 64 -0.50 4.09 5.76
N TYR A 65 -0.13 2.93 6.33
CA TYR A 65 -0.82 2.36 7.49
C TYR A 65 -0.85 3.34 8.68
N GLN A 66 0.29 3.94 9.01
CA GLN A 66 0.37 4.94 10.08
C GLN A 66 -0.52 6.15 9.81
N ALA A 67 -0.56 6.65 8.57
CA ALA A 67 -1.38 7.80 8.19
C ALA A 67 -2.87 7.49 8.31
N ILE A 68 -3.35 6.37 7.75
CA ILE A 68 -4.75 5.97 7.85
C ILE A 68 -5.14 5.75 9.31
N LYS A 69 -4.32 5.00 10.07
CA LYS A 69 -4.59 4.69 11.47
C LYS A 69 -4.58 5.95 12.35
N GLY A 70 -3.66 6.87 12.09
CA GLY A 70 -3.54 8.15 12.79
C GLY A 70 -4.75 9.08 12.56
N ASN A 71 -5.36 9.00 11.38
CA ASN A 71 -6.60 9.71 11.06
C ASN A 71 -7.89 8.98 11.53
N GLY A 72 -7.75 7.92 12.33
CA GLY A 72 -8.89 7.16 12.87
C GLY A 72 -9.50 6.13 11.92
N GLY A 73 -8.90 5.90 10.75
CA GLY A 73 -9.37 4.92 9.77
C GLY A 73 -9.21 3.47 10.23
N THR A 74 -10.06 2.60 9.68
CA THR A 74 -10.01 1.15 9.89
C THR A 74 -9.02 0.52 8.92
N VAL A 75 -7.84 0.11 9.41
CA VAL A 75 -6.80 -0.44 8.56
C VAL A 75 -6.04 -1.57 9.23
N ARG A 76 -5.63 -2.57 8.44
CA ARG A 76 -4.70 -3.64 8.84
C ARG A 76 -3.52 -3.70 7.88
N LEU A 77 -2.32 -3.88 8.42
CA LEU A 77 -1.11 -4.11 7.64
C LEU A 77 -0.51 -5.47 8.00
N VAL A 78 -0.42 -6.35 7.01
CA VAL A 78 0.27 -7.64 7.09
C VAL A 78 1.61 -7.53 6.38
N MET A 79 2.68 -7.81 7.10
CA MET A 79 4.04 -7.86 6.55
C MET A 79 4.47 -9.32 6.41
N LEU A 80 4.90 -9.72 5.21
CA LEU A 80 5.37 -11.07 4.91
C LEU A 80 6.92 -11.10 4.99
N PRO A 81 7.53 -11.63 6.07
CA PRO A 81 8.95 -11.39 6.37
C PRO A 81 9.94 -11.93 5.33
N GLN A 82 9.55 -12.98 4.61
CA GLN A 82 10.41 -13.68 3.65
C GLN A 82 10.09 -13.33 2.20
N GLU A 83 9.06 -12.54 1.94
CA GLU A 83 8.60 -12.24 0.59
C GLU A 83 9.11 -10.89 0.08
N SER A 84 9.30 -10.83 -1.24
CA SER A 84 9.64 -9.60 -1.96
C SER A 84 8.39 -8.95 -2.55
N HIS A 85 8.49 -8.33 -3.74
CA HIS A 85 7.35 -7.69 -4.40
C HIS A 85 6.25 -8.68 -4.78
N GLY A 86 6.65 -9.85 -5.29
CA GLY A 86 5.76 -10.98 -5.56
C GLY A 86 5.88 -12.04 -4.47
N TYR A 87 4.74 -12.62 -4.08
CA TYR A 87 4.65 -13.64 -3.03
C TYR A 87 4.80 -15.03 -3.66
N ARG A 88 5.75 -15.84 -3.17
CA ARG A 88 6.10 -17.13 -3.79
C ARG A 88 5.97 -18.34 -2.88
N ALA A 89 6.29 -18.21 -1.58
CA ALA A 89 6.16 -19.33 -0.68
C ALA A 89 4.68 -19.72 -0.54
N LEU A 90 4.39 -21.02 -0.56
CA LEU A 90 3.03 -21.53 -0.45
C LEU A 90 2.38 -21.01 0.84
N GLU A 91 3.11 -21.04 1.94
CA GLU A 91 2.68 -20.55 3.25
C GLU A 91 2.32 -19.08 3.20
N SER A 92 3.14 -18.25 2.56
CA SER A 92 2.86 -16.82 2.38
C SER A 92 1.59 -16.59 1.56
N VAL A 93 1.43 -17.30 0.44
CA VAL A 93 0.24 -17.20 -0.41
C VAL A 93 -1.02 -17.64 0.33
N LEU A 94 -0.98 -18.77 1.01
CA LEU A 94 -2.11 -19.26 1.81
C LEU A 94 -2.45 -18.29 2.95
N HIS A 95 -1.43 -17.71 3.60
CA HIS A 95 -1.65 -16.69 4.63
C HIS A 95 -2.31 -15.42 4.07
N VAL A 96 -1.89 -14.95 2.89
CA VAL A 96 -2.56 -13.84 2.18
C VAL A 96 -4.02 -14.14 1.93
N GLN A 97 -4.34 -15.34 1.42
CA GLN A 97 -5.73 -15.73 1.16
C GLN A 97 -6.55 -15.78 2.45
N ALA A 98 -5.99 -16.33 3.53
CA ALA A 98 -6.65 -16.36 4.84
C ALA A 98 -6.95 -14.96 5.37
N GLU A 99 -5.98 -14.04 5.31
CA GLU A 99 -6.14 -12.64 5.71
C GLU A 99 -7.23 -11.93 4.89
N MET A 100 -7.31 -12.19 3.58
CA MET A 100 -8.37 -11.65 2.73
C MET A 100 -9.76 -12.20 3.10
N ILE A 101 -9.88 -13.51 3.29
CA ILE A 101 -11.15 -14.15 3.66
C ILE A 101 -11.63 -13.61 5.01
N GLU A 102 -10.76 -13.58 6.03
CA GLU A 102 -11.12 -13.05 7.35
C GLU A 102 -11.50 -11.57 7.31
N TRP A 103 -10.86 -10.79 6.44
CA TRP A 103 -11.19 -9.38 6.26
C TRP A 103 -12.56 -9.19 5.63
N PHE A 104 -12.86 -9.91 4.55
CA PHE A 104 -14.20 -9.88 3.94
C PHE A 104 -15.26 -10.40 4.90
N ASP A 105 -14.97 -11.47 5.63
CA ASP A 105 -15.88 -12.00 6.64
C ASP A 105 -16.24 -10.99 7.74
N ARG A 106 -15.32 -10.07 8.05
CA ARG A 106 -15.54 -9.05 9.07
C ARG A 106 -16.25 -7.80 8.56
N PHE A 107 -16.04 -7.44 7.30
CA PHE A 107 -16.44 -6.11 6.79
C PHE A 107 -17.36 -6.15 5.57
N LEU A 108 -17.67 -7.32 5.00
CA LEU A 108 -18.52 -7.49 3.82
C LEU A 108 -19.72 -8.43 4.04
N LYS A 109 -19.69 -9.32 5.03
CA LYS A 109 -20.62 -10.46 5.15
C LYS A 109 -22.09 -10.16 5.43
N ASP A 110 -22.49 -8.89 5.59
CA ASP A 110 -23.86 -8.49 5.93
C ASP A 110 -24.63 -7.84 4.74
N GLU A 111 -24.31 -8.20 3.49
CA GLU A 111 -25.17 -7.97 2.29
C GLU A 111 -25.89 -9.24 1.83
#